data_AF-A0A9D9VBY3-F1
#
_entry.id   AF-A0A9D9VBY3-F1
#
_cell.length_a   1.000
_cell.length_b   1.000
_cell.length_c   1.000
_cell.angle_alpha   90.00
_cell.angle_beta   90.00
_cell.angle_gamma   90.00
#
_symmetry.space_group_name_H-M   'P 1'
#
loop_
_entity.id
_entity.type
_entity.pdbx_description
1 polymer ?
#
loop_
_entity_poly.entity_id
_entity_poly.type
_entity_poly.pdbx_seq_one_letter_code
_entity_poly.pdbx_strand_id
1 'polypeptide(L)'
;MSYSHPLFSIIDAIVTNQTKAFTSHDIITILIKNHSDTWDNFVNQYTGNRRVQEQKAIQQIGCYLSRNANCLNLTKGEKIKPSSIIHKPQQTTKYTPNSN
;
A
#
# COMPACT_ATOMS: atom_id res chain seq x y z
N MET A 1 -2.66 -9.80 -20.08
CA MET A 1 -2.90 -10.69 -18.93
C MET A 1 -3.01 -9.83 -17.68
N SER A 2 -4.22 -9.54 -17.22
CA SER A 2 -4.46 -8.74 -16.01
C SER A 2 -4.35 -9.67 -14.81
N TYR A 3 -3.14 -9.81 -14.26
CA TYR A 3 -2.96 -10.43 -12.95
C TYR A 3 -3.43 -9.45 -11.89
N SER A 4 -4.71 -9.47 -11.55
CA SER A 4 -5.18 -8.89 -10.30
C SER A 4 -4.65 -9.75 -9.16
N HIS A 5 -3.50 -9.36 -8.60
CA HIS A 5 -2.94 -10.05 -7.46
C HIS A 5 -3.96 -10.04 -6.31
N PRO A 6 -4.17 -11.16 -5.58
CA PRO A 6 -5.14 -11.21 -4.46
C PRO A 6 -4.89 -10.11 -3.41
N LEU A 7 -3.64 -9.65 -3.32
CA LEU A 7 -3.22 -8.53 -2.49
C LEU A 7 -3.97 -7.22 -2.80
N PHE A 8 -4.30 -6.91 -4.07
CA PHE A 8 -4.99 -5.66 -4.39
C PHE A 8 -6.44 -5.66 -3.90
N SER A 9 -7.14 -6.79 -3.95
CA SER A 9 -8.48 -6.92 -3.37
C SER A 9 -8.46 -6.75 -1.84
N ILE A 10 -7.43 -7.27 -1.17
CA ILE A 10 -7.23 -7.05 0.27
C ILE A 10 -6.96 -5.57 0.56
N ILE A 11 -6.12 -4.91 -0.26
CA ILE A 11 -5.86 -3.47 -0.12
C ILE A 11 -7.14 -2.67 -0.28
N ASP A 12 -7.96 -2.95 -1.29
CA ASP A 12 -9.23 -2.27 -1.50
C ASP A 12 -10.11 -2.38 -0.25
N ALA A 13 -10.25 -3.60 0.30
CA ALA A 13 -11.02 -3.82 1.52
C ALA A 13 -10.45 -3.08 2.75
N ILE A 14 -9.12 -3.05 2.94
CA ILE A 14 -8.49 -2.29 4.04
C ILE A 14 -8.77 -0.80 3.87
N VAL A 15 -8.62 -0.29 2.65
CA VAL A 15 -8.79 1.12 2.29
C VAL A 15 -10.23 1.58 2.46
N THR A 16 -11.21 0.82 1.97
CA THR A 16 -12.64 1.17 2.07
C THR A 16 -13.14 1.15 3.51
N ASN A 17 -12.49 0.38 4.38
CA ASN A 17 -12.78 0.36 5.81
C ASN A 17 -12.10 1.50 6.59
N GLN A 18 -11.22 2.29 5.97
CA GLN A 18 -10.62 3.45 6.65
C GLN A 18 -11.62 4.60 6.73
N THR A 19 -11.90 5.05 7.95
CA THR A 19 -12.76 6.22 8.21
C THR A 19 -11.97 7.49 8.51
N LYS A 20 -10.65 7.38 8.65
CA LYS A 20 -9.73 8.49 8.93
C LYS A 20 -8.67 8.59 7.85
N ALA A 21 -8.02 9.76 7.76
CA ALA A 21 -6.88 9.92 6.88
C ALA A 21 -5.76 8.92 7.26
N PHE A 22 -5.19 8.27 6.24
CA PHE A 22 -4.17 7.24 6.37
C PHE A 22 -3.06 7.48 5.35
N THR A 23 -1.97 6.74 5.46
CA THR A 23 -0.87 6.77 4.49
C THR A 23 -0.70 5.41 3.83
N SER A 24 -0.02 5.36 2.68
CA SER A 24 0.39 4.09 2.07
C SER A 24 1.11 3.17 3.06
N HIS A 25 1.85 3.73 4.01
CA HIS A 25 2.55 2.97 5.03
C HIS A 25 1.59 2.31 6.03
N ASP A 26 0.52 2.99 6.45
CA ASP A 26 -0.47 2.40 7.36
C ASP A 26 -1.14 1.17 6.72
N ILE A 27 -1.45 1.25 5.43
CA ILE A 27 -1.99 0.12 4.66
C ILE A 27 -0.99 -1.03 4.60
N ILE A 28 0.28 -0.74 4.31
CA ILE A 28 1.35 -1.75 4.27
C ILE A 28 1.53 -2.40 5.65
N THR A 29 1.50 -1.63 6.73
CA THR A 29 1.63 -2.14 8.10
C THR A 29 0.47 -3.06 8.47
N ILE A 30 -0.76 -2.70 8.13
CA ILE A 30 -1.93 -3.58 8.33
C ILE A 30 -1.77 -4.86 7.51
N LEU A 31 -1.32 -4.74 6.26
CA LEU A 31 -1.14 -5.87 5.36
C LEU A 31 -0.07 -6.85 5.86
N ILE A 32 1.07 -6.35 6.35
CA ILE A 32 2.12 -7.19 6.95
C ILE A 32 1.62 -7.87 8.23
N LYS A 33 0.87 -7.15 9.07
CA LYS A 33 0.40 -7.67 10.36
C LYS A 33 -0.69 -8.74 10.22
N ASN A 34 -1.64 -8.56 9.30
CA ASN A 34 -2.83 -9.40 9.19
C ASN A 34 -2.77 -10.38 8.01
N HIS A 35 -1.91 -10.14 7.02
CA HIS A 35 -1.82 -10.91 5.77
C HIS A 35 -0.36 -11.16 5.36
N SER A 36 0.50 -11.53 6.32
CA SER A 36 1.94 -11.73 6.13
C SER A 36 2.27 -12.68 4.96
N ASP A 37 1.55 -13.78 4.82
CA ASP A 37 1.82 -14.76 3.75
C ASP A 37 1.51 -14.19 2.36
N THR A 38 0.46 -13.35 2.27
CA THR A 38 0.10 -12.70 1.01
C THR A 38 1.07 -11.58 0.67
N TRP A 39 1.54 -10.85 1.69
CA TRP A 39 2.63 -9.88 1.56
C TRP A 39 3.91 -10.55 1.06
N ASP A 40 4.34 -11.63 1.69
CA ASP A 40 5.57 -12.33 1.33
C ASP A 40 5.50 -12.89 -0.08
N ASN A 41 4.37 -13.49 -0.46
CA ASN A 41 4.13 -13.96 -1.83
C ASN A 41 4.22 -12.81 -2.85
N PHE A 42 3.65 -11.65 -2.54
CA PHE A 42 3.72 -10.47 -3.41
C PHE A 42 5.14 -9.92 -3.52
N VAL A 43 5.88 -9.84 -2.40
CA VAL A 43 7.28 -9.40 -2.37
C VAL A 43 8.16 -10.36 -3.18
N ASN A 44 7.93 -11.67 -3.07
CA ASN A 44 8.72 -12.70 -3.76
C ASN A 44 8.56 -12.69 -5.28
N GLN A 45 7.57 -11.97 -5.83
CA GLN A 45 7.43 -11.78 -7.29
C GLN A 45 8.51 -10.87 -7.88
N TYR A 46 9.14 -10.04 -7.06
CA TYR A 46 10.16 -9.11 -7.52
C TYR A 46 11.54 -9.75 -7.48
N THR A 47 12.42 -9.33 -8.39
CA THR A 47 13.82 -9.76 -8.40
C THR A 47 14.71 -8.85 -7.55
N GLY A 48 15.68 -9.44 -6.86
CA GLY A 48 16.68 -8.76 -6.02
C GLY A 48 16.81 -9.40 -4.63
N ASN A 49 17.60 -8.78 -3.76
CA ASN A 49 17.59 -9.15 -2.34
C ASN A 49 16.26 -8.75 -1.68
N ARG A 50 15.97 -9.31 -0.51
CA ARG A 50 14.71 -9.10 0.20
C ARG A 50 14.35 -7.62 0.36
N ARG A 51 15.33 -6.78 0.70
CA ARG A 51 15.14 -5.33 0.85
C ARG A 51 14.73 -4.66 -0.46
N VAL A 52 15.33 -5.03 -1.59
CA VAL A 52 14.97 -4.50 -2.92
C VAL A 52 13.57 -4.96 -3.33
N GLN A 53 13.24 -6.23 -3.07
CA GLN A 53 11.91 -6.79 -3.35
C GLN A 53 10.83 -6.04 -2.57
N GLU A 54 11.04 -5.81 -1.28
CA GLU A 54 10.11 -5.06 -0.43
C GLU A 54 9.93 -3.63 -0.94
N GLN A 55 11.01 -2.93 -1.32
CA GLN A 55 10.89 -1.57 -1.85
C GLN A 55 10.08 -1.53 -3.16
N LYS A 56 10.26 -2.50 -4.06
CA LYS A 56 9.47 -2.61 -5.29
C LYS A 56 8.00 -2.90 -4.97
N ALA A 57 7.72 -3.83 -4.06
CA ALA A 57 6.35 -4.13 -3.62
C ALA A 57 5.65 -2.89 -3.03
N ILE A 58 6.32 -2.19 -2.12
CA ILE A 58 5.85 -0.93 -1.53
C ILE A 58 5.54 0.10 -2.63
N GLN A 59 6.46 0.27 -3.59
CA GLN A 59 6.28 1.22 -4.69
C GLN A 59 5.05 0.86 -5.54
N GLN A 60 4.86 -0.42 -5.86
CA GLN A 60 3.71 -0.88 -6.64
C GLN A 60 2.38 -0.64 -5.91
N ILE A 61 2.32 -0.86 -4.59
CA ILE A 61 1.15 -0.51 -3.78
C ILE A 61 0.88 1.00 -3.83
N GLY A 62 1.91 1.83 -3.66
CA GLY A 62 1.76 3.29 -3.76
C GLY A 62 1.27 3.76 -5.14
N CYS A 63 1.77 3.14 -6.20
CA CYS A 63 1.29 3.37 -7.57
C CYS A 63 -0.16 2.92 -7.75
N TYR A 64 -0.53 1.75 -7.23
CA TYR A 64 -1.88 1.22 -7.27
C TYR A 64 -2.88 2.15 -6.58
N LEU A 65 -2.60 2.55 -5.33
CA LEU A 65 -3.45 3.48 -4.58
C LEU A 65 -3.57 4.83 -5.30
N SER A 66 -2.49 5.34 -5.89
CA SER A 66 -2.53 6.59 -6.66
C SER A 66 -3.37 6.48 -7.93
N ARG A 67 -3.32 5.36 -8.64
CA ARG A 67 -4.08 5.13 -9.87
C ARG A 67 -5.56 4.89 -9.60
N ASN A 68 -5.88 4.24 -8.48
CA ASN A 68 -7.24 3.88 -8.09
C ASN A 68 -7.85 4.82 -7.06
N ALA A 69 -7.19 5.93 -6.69
CA ALA A 69 -7.68 6.86 -5.68
C ALA A 69 -9.12 7.32 -5.94
N ASN A 70 -9.45 7.67 -7.19
CA ASN A 70 -10.80 8.07 -7.57
C ASN A 70 -11.81 6.94 -7.43
N CYS A 71 -11.46 5.71 -7.84
CA CYS A 71 -12.33 4.54 -7.73
C CYS A 71 -12.54 4.09 -6.27
N LEU A 72 -11.56 4.38 -5.40
CA LEU A 72 -11.58 4.07 -3.98
C LEU A 72 -12.15 5.22 -3.12
N ASN A 73 -12.73 6.26 -3.74
CA ASN A 73 -13.22 7.46 -3.08
C ASN A 73 -12.18 8.12 -2.14
N LEU A 74 -10.92 8.12 -2.56
CA LEU A 74 -9.81 8.71 -1.81
C LEU A 74 -9.40 10.06 -2.41
N THR A 75 -9.25 11.07 -1.57
CA THR A 75 -8.53 12.29 -1.91
C THR A 75 -7.05 12.09 -1.64
N LYS A 76 -6.23 12.25 -2.69
CA LYS A 76 -4.78 12.19 -2.61
C LYS A 76 -4.25 13.45 -1.93
N GLY A 77 -3.62 13.29 -0.77
CA GLY A 77 -2.95 14.34 -0.03
C GLY A 77 -1.47 14.45 -0.38
N GLU A 78 -0.72 15.08 0.53
CA GLU A 78 0.71 15.34 0.36
C GLU A 78 1.55 14.05 0.43
N LYS A 79 2.71 14.08 -0.24
CA LYS A 79 3.74 13.06 -0.09
C LYS A 79 4.53 13.34 1.17
N ILE A 80 4.59 12.38 2.08
CA ILE A 80 5.26 12.49 3.37
C ILE A 80 6.49 11.57 3.36
N LYS A 81 7.60 12.05 3.93
CA LYS A 81 8.76 11.19 4.23
C LYS A 81 8.42 10.38 5.48
N PRO A 82 8.44 9.03 5.45
CA PRO A 82 8.14 8.26 6.64
C PRO A 82 9.19 8.49 7.72
N SER A 83 8.75 8.98 8.89
CA SER A 83 9.58 9.09 10.08
C SER A 83 9.90 7.68 10.64
N SER A 84 10.94 7.63 11.45
CA SER A 84 11.72 6.48 11.96
C SER A 84 10.94 5.23 12.39
N ILE A 85 10.87 4.16 11.57
CA ILE A 85 10.65 2.73 11.94
C ILE A 85 11.21 1.81 10.83
N ILE A 86 11.55 0.57 11.19
CA ILE A 86 12.11 -0.54 10.38
C ILE A 86 11.11 -0.92 9.24
N HIS A 87 11.57 -1.06 7.99
CA HIS A 87 10.78 -1.30 6.74
C HIS A 87 10.21 -0.07 5.97
N LYS A 88 10.87 1.09 6.03
CA LYS A 88 10.39 2.33 5.38
C LYS A 88 10.21 2.24 3.86
N PRO A 89 9.04 2.60 3.32
CA PRO A 89 8.93 3.18 1.99
C PRO A 89 9.87 4.39 1.84
N GLN A 90 10.48 4.63 0.67
CA GLN A 90 11.22 5.91 0.48
C GLN A 90 10.30 7.13 0.50
N GLN A 91 9.04 6.96 0.11
CA GLN A 91 7.99 7.98 0.10
C GLN A 91 6.65 7.34 0.43
N THR A 92 5.82 8.01 1.23
CA THR A 92 4.43 7.61 1.47
C THR A 92 3.51 8.72 0.99
N THR A 93 2.33 8.36 0.51
CA THR A 93 1.30 9.34 0.14
C THR A 93 0.21 9.29 1.18
N LYS A 94 -0.23 10.45 1.67
CA LYS A 94 -1.41 10.56 2.53
C LYS A 94 -2.67 10.46 1.66
N TYR A 95 -3.67 9.73 2.14
CA TYR A 95 -4.98 9.62 1.54
C TYR A 95 -6.03 9.96 2.59
N THR A 96 -7.02 10.71 2.18
CA THR A 96 -8.20 11.01 3.02
C THR A 96 -9.39 10.32 2.36
N PRO A 97 -10.06 9.37 3.03
CA PRO A 97 -11.34 8.85 2.58
C PRO A 97 -12.32 10.02 2.44
N ASN A 98 -12.98 10.13 1.30
CA ASN A 98 -14.10 11.06 1.18
C ASN A 98 -15.29 10.41 1.89
N SER A 99 -15.60 10.91 3.09
CA SER A 99 -16.88 10.63 3.72
C SER A 99 -17.97 11.15 2.80
N ASN A 100 -18.70 10.24 2.16
CA ASN A 100 -20.06 10.54 1.68
C ASN A 100 -20.99 10.64 2.88
#